data_AF-A0A820RZW8-F1
#
_entry.id   AF-A0A820RZW8-F1
#
_cell.length_a   1.000
_cell.length_b   1.000
_cell.length_c   1.000
_cell.angle_alpha   90.00
_cell.angle_beta   90.00
_cell.angle_gamma   90.00
#
_symmetry.space_group_name_H-M   'P 1'
#
loop_
_entity.id
_entity.type
_entity.pdbx_description
1 polymer ?
#
loop_
_entity_poly.entity_id
_entity_poly.type
_entity_poly.pdbx_seq_one_letter_code
_entity_poly.pdbx_strand_id
1 'polypeptide(L)'
;QAFQLDTGTYSIDRDNNILNSTDWIYEYYCRIYGLYMFPNLQGSLLSIDDLRNDSSNPSCLSNRTGWKFSNSIKSSLSILSNSLQPNRTYQFMVYMENRRNSSLQATGYVLVNVEEN
;
A
#
# COMPACT_ATOMS: atom_id res chain seq x y z
N GLN A 1 0.86 8.79 15.24
CA GLN A 1 1.34 7.39 15.14
C GLN A 1 1.40 7.02 13.66
N ALA A 2 2.09 5.95 13.25
CA ALA A 2 2.15 5.54 11.85
C ALA A 2 1.83 4.05 11.71
N PHE A 3 1.12 3.70 10.66
CA PHE A 3 0.88 2.33 10.24
C PHE A 3 1.99 1.90 9.26
N GLN A 4 2.56 0.71 9.42
CA GLN A 4 3.65 0.21 8.59
C GLN A 4 3.27 -1.08 7.86
N LEU A 5 3.54 -1.10 6.56
CA LEU A 5 3.50 -2.27 5.70
C LEU A 5 4.93 -2.68 5.40
N ASP A 6 5.40 -3.77 6.00
CA ASP A 6 6.74 -4.30 5.80
C ASP A 6 6.65 -5.71 5.20
N THR A 7 7.19 -5.87 3.99
CA THR A 7 7.22 -7.15 3.28
C THR A 7 8.52 -7.92 3.49
N GLY A 8 9.53 -7.33 4.14
CA GLY A 8 10.91 -7.82 4.10
C GLY A 8 11.44 -8.39 5.41
N THR A 9 10.81 -8.16 6.56
CA THR A 9 11.45 -8.54 7.84
C THR A 9 11.36 -10.04 8.17
N TYR A 10 10.33 -10.76 7.69
CA TYR A 10 10.09 -12.17 8.02
C TYR A 10 9.44 -13.00 6.90
N SER A 11 9.43 -12.49 5.67
CA SER A 11 8.78 -13.20 4.57
C SER A 11 9.65 -14.35 4.08
N ILE A 12 9.04 -15.52 3.95
CA ILE A 12 9.67 -16.74 3.47
C ILE A 12 8.99 -17.12 2.15
N ASP A 13 9.76 -17.49 1.14
CA ASP A 13 9.21 -17.96 -0.15
C ASP A 13 8.65 -19.39 -0.07
N ARG A 14 8.09 -19.89 -1.17
CA ARG A 14 7.52 -21.25 -1.22
C ARG A 14 8.54 -22.36 -0.98
N ASP A 15 9.82 -22.06 -1.16
CA ASP A 15 10.95 -22.99 -1.01
C ASP A 15 11.64 -22.84 0.35
N ASN A 16 11.00 -22.12 1.28
CA ASN A 16 11.44 -21.89 2.64
C ASN A 16 12.71 -21.00 2.76
N ASN A 17 13.04 -20.21 1.73
CA ASN A 17 14.13 -19.25 1.78
C ASN A 17 13.64 -17.89 2.28
N ILE A 18 14.51 -17.18 3.00
CA ILE A 18 14.25 -15.79 3.39
C ILE A 18 14.11 -14.96 2.12
N LEU A 19 12.99 -14.25 2.00
CA LEU A 19 12.73 -13.34 0.90
C LEU A 19 13.72 -12.17 0.98
N ASN A 20 14.67 -12.14 0.05
CA ASN A 20 15.62 -11.04 -0.04
C ASN A 20 14.94 -9.83 -0.66
N SER A 21 14.70 -8.80 0.16
CA SER A 21 13.93 -7.64 -0.27
C SER A 21 14.53 -6.89 -1.48
N THR A 22 15.84 -6.99 -1.74
CA THR A 22 16.49 -6.31 -2.87
C THR A 22 16.19 -6.95 -4.22
N ASP A 23 15.73 -8.20 -4.24
CA ASP A 23 15.47 -8.95 -5.48
C ASP A 23 14.11 -8.62 -6.09
N TRP A 24 13.32 -7.75 -5.44
CA TRP A 24 11.95 -7.44 -5.83
C TRP A 24 11.75 -5.95 -6.13
N ILE A 25 10.75 -5.68 -6.95
CA ILE A 25 10.16 -4.36 -7.18
C ILE A 25 8.84 -4.34 -6.40
N TYR A 26 8.56 -3.22 -5.73
CA TYR A 26 7.40 -3.06 -4.86
C TYR A 26 6.51 -1.94 -5.38
N GLU A 27 5.23 -2.24 -5.53
CA GLU A 27 4.20 -1.28 -5.88
C GLU A 27 3.10 -1.33 -4.84
N TYR A 28 2.72 -0.17 -4.31
CA TYR A 28 1.74 -0.06 -3.23
C TYR A 28 0.49 0.62 -3.71
N TYR A 29 -0.63 0.02 -3.34
CA TYR A 29 -1.94 0.49 -3.72
C TYR A 29 -2.86 0.54 -2.52
N CYS A 30 -3.92 1.30 -2.68
CA CYS A 30 -4.97 1.39 -1.69
C CYS A 30 -6.34 1.58 -2.32
N ARG A 31 -7.36 1.19 -1.55
CA ARG A 31 -8.76 1.55 -1.79
C ARG A 31 -9.53 1.63 -0.47
N ILE A 32 -10.66 2.33 -0.48
CA ILE A 32 -11.56 2.44 0.66
C ILE A 32 -12.84 1.65 0.37
N TYR A 33 -13.26 0.79 1.30
CA TYR A 33 -14.56 0.13 1.27
C TYR A 33 -15.61 1.01 1.95
N GLY A 34 -16.80 1.17 1.31
CA GLY A 34 -17.95 1.88 1.89
C GLY A 34 -18.16 3.32 1.39
N LEU A 35 -19.13 3.46 0.48
CA LEU A 35 -19.93 4.61 -0.01
C LEU A 35 -19.29 5.95 -0.51
N TYR A 36 -19.63 6.22 -1.78
CA TYR A 36 -19.76 7.39 -2.68
C TYR A 36 -18.80 8.59 -2.76
N MET A 37 -17.90 8.87 -1.81
CA MET A 37 -16.84 9.89 -2.00
C MET A 37 -15.89 9.83 -0.78
N PHE A 38 -14.56 10.01 -0.83
CA PHE A 38 -13.57 10.28 -1.87
C PHE A 38 -12.24 9.63 -1.41
N PRO A 39 -11.44 9.06 -2.33
CA PRO A 39 -11.86 8.54 -3.61
C PRO A 39 -12.48 7.18 -3.45
N ASN A 40 -13.67 7.08 -4.03
CA ASN A 40 -14.32 5.81 -4.25
C ASN A 40 -14.78 5.77 -5.71
N LEU A 41 -13.81 5.64 -6.64
CA LEU A 41 -14.07 5.41 -8.07
C LEU A 41 -14.54 3.95 -8.28
N GLN A 42 -15.62 3.54 -7.61
CA GLN A 42 -16.17 2.16 -7.63
C GLN A 42 -15.29 1.08 -6.95
N GLY A 43 -14.48 1.45 -5.95
CA GLY A 43 -13.59 0.49 -5.28
C GLY A 43 -12.32 0.11 -6.08
N SER A 44 -11.94 0.94 -7.06
CA SER A 44 -10.70 0.82 -7.83
C SER A 44 -9.47 0.96 -6.94
N LEU A 45 -8.43 0.17 -7.23
CA LEU A 45 -7.12 0.28 -6.58
C LEU A 45 -6.36 1.48 -7.14
N LEU A 46 -5.83 2.32 -6.26
CA LEU A 46 -5.09 3.54 -6.58
C LEU A 46 -3.65 3.40 -6.11
N SER A 47 -2.68 3.80 -6.93
CA SER A 47 -1.28 3.81 -6.49
C SER A 47 -1.09 4.84 -5.37
N ILE A 48 -0.32 4.47 -4.36
CA ILE A 48 -0.05 5.36 -3.21
C ILE A 48 0.85 6.53 -3.60
N ASP A 49 1.75 6.35 -4.56
CA ASP A 49 2.72 7.37 -4.98
C ASP A 49 2.41 8.06 -6.33
N ASP A 50 1.19 7.92 -6.86
CA ASP A 50 0.80 8.62 -8.10
C ASP A 50 0.79 10.14 -7.90
N LEU A 51 1.70 10.82 -8.61
CA LEU A 51 1.90 12.27 -8.53
C LEU A 51 0.86 13.09 -9.31
N ARG A 52 0.11 12.46 -10.22
CA ARG A 52 -0.88 13.17 -11.06
C ARG A 52 -2.10 13.63 -10.26
N ASN A 53 -2.36 12.98 -9.14
CA ASN A 53 -3.26 13.32 -8.03
C ASN A 53 -4.20 14.55 -8.23
N ASP A 54 -5.15 14.44 -9.15
CA ASP A 54 -6.14 15.47 -9.47
C ASP A 54 -7.57 14.92 -9.34
N SER A 55 -8.59 15.72 -9.70
CA SER A 55 -9.99 15.27 -9.63
C SER A 55 -10.30 14.08 -10.54
N SER A 56 -9.47 13.84 -11.55
CA SER A 56 -9.55 12.70 -12.47
C SER A 56 -8.73 11.49 -12.03
N ASN A 57 -7.76 11.67 -11.14
CA ASN A 57 -6.91 10.62 -10.57
C ASN A 57 -6.72 10.82 -9.06
N PRO A 58 -7.70 10.41 -8.25
CA PRO A 58 -7.74 10.76 -6.83
C PRO A 58 -6.95 9.77 -5.95
N SER A 59 -6.51 10.18 -4.75
CA SER A 59 -5.74 9.35 -3.80
C SER A 59 -6.55 8.91 -2.58
N CYS A 60 -6.41 7.64 -2.13
CA CYS A 60 -7.14 7.11 -0.97
C CYS A 60 -6.82 7.83 0.37
N LEU A 61 -5.70 8.55 0.44
CA LEU A 61 -5.24 9.22 1.65
C LEU A 61 -5.83 10.63 1.72
N SER A 62 -6.33 11.04 2.89
CA SER A 62 -6.84 12.40 3.12
C SER A 62 -5.70 13.43 3.06
N ASN A 63 -4.56 13.10 3.66
CA ASN A 63 -3.31 13.84 3.50
C ASN A 63 -2.37 13.08 2.53
N ARG A 64 -2.23 13.68 1.35
CA ARG A 64 -1.59 13.11 0.14
C ARG A 64 -0.09 12.83 0.28
N THR A 65 0.57 13.45 1.26
CA THR A 65 2.01 13.26 1.53
C THR A 65 2.26 12.57 2.86
N GLY A 66 1.22 12.16 3.59
CA GLY A 66 1.39 11.43 4.84
C GLY A 66 1.65 9.95 4.62
N TRP A 67 2.61 9.66 3.75
CA TRP A 67 3.23 8.37 3.57
C TRP A 67 4.72 8.56 3.34
N LYS A 68 5.51 7.52 3.65
CA LYS A 68 6.95 7.50 3.40
C LYS A 68 7.41 6.08 3.18
N PHE A 69 8.32 5.89 2.24
CA PHE A 69 9.06 4.65 2.15
C PHE A 69 10.12 4.60 3.26
N SER A 70 10.28 3.44 3.88
CA SER A 70 11.26 3.27 4.97
C SER A 70 12.69 3.12 4.46
N ASN A 71 12.89 2.81 3.16
CA ASN A 71 14.20 2.58 2.54
C ASN A 71 14.20 2.95 1.04
N SER A 72 15.41 2.99 0.44
CA SER A 72 15.62 3.37 -0.96
C SER A 72 15.06 2.38 -1.98
N ILE A 73 14.88 1.11 -1.58
CA ILE A 73 14.30 0.05 -2.41
C ILE A 73 12.77 -0.02 -2.29
N LYS A 74 12.15 0.86 -1.49
CA LYS A 74 10.72 0.93 -1.22
C LYS A 74 10.10 -0.38 -0.70
N SER A 75 10.85 -1.28 -0.05
CA SER A 75 10.32 -2.57 0.43
C SER A 75 9.41 -2.46 1.66
N SER A 76 9.32 -1.27 2.23
CA SER A 76 8.39 -0.95 3.32
C SER A 76 7.78 0.44 3.12
N LEU A 77 6.50 0.55 3.46
CA LEU A 77 5.71 1.78 3.40
C LEU A 77 5.16 2.10 4.79
N SER A 78 5.37 3.34 5.25
CA SER A 78 4.70 3.87 6.44
C SER A 78 3.65 4.90 6.02
N ILE A 79 2.46 4.83 6.61
CA ILE A 79 1.34 5.76 6.42
C ILE A 79 1.06 6.46 7.75
N LEU A 80 1.00 7.79 7.73
CA LEU A 80 0.71 8.58 8.92
C LEU A 80 -0.76 8.42 9.29
N SER A 81 -1.06 8.29 10.59
CA SER A 81 -2.44 8.08 11.05
C SER A 81 -3.40 9.21 10.64
N ASN A 82 -2.91 10.44 10.53
CA ASN A 82 -3.70 11.61 10.10
C ASN A 82 -3.99 11.65 8.60
N SER A 83 -3.41 10.74 7.81
CA SER A 83 -3.76 10.52 6.40
C SER A 83 -4.91 9.55 6.21
N LEU A 84 -5.37 8.91 7.28
CA LEU A 84 -6.49 7.99 7.26
C LEU A 84 -7.74 8.70 7.78
N GLN A 85 -8.87 8.44 7.13
CA GLN A 85 -10.16 8.99 7.56
C GLN A 85 -10.80 8.06 8.60
N PRO A 86 -11.42 8.61 9.66
CA PRO A 86 -12.17 7.83 10.62
C PRO A 86 -13.41 7.21 9.98
N ASN A 87 -13.94 6.14 10.58
CA ASN A 87 -15.09 5.37 10.12
C ASN A 87 -14.95 4.86 8.68
N ARG A 88 -13.72 4.53 8.27
CA ARG A 88 -13.42 3.95 6.96
C ARG A 88 -12.64 2.65 7.10
N THR A 89 -12.95 1.70 6.23
CA THR A 89 -12.14 0.50 6.05
C THR A 89 -11.28 0.65 4.81
N TYR A 90 -9.96 0.61 5.01
CA TYR A 90 -8.97 0.64 3.94
C TYR A 90 -8.56 -0.78 3.58
N GLN A 91 -8.39 -1.05 2.28
CA GLN A 91 -7.52 -2.11 1.82
C GLN A 91 -6.22 -1.49 1.33
N PHE A 92 -5.10 -1.97 1.87
CA PHE A 92 -3.79 -1.73 1.28
C PHE A 92 -3.31 -3.00 0.60
N MET A 93 -2.72 -2.84 -0.58
CA MET A 93 -2.13 -3.92 -1.36
C MET A 93 -0.67 -3.59 -1.61
N VAL A 94 0.18 -4.60 -1.52
CA VAL A 94 1.55 -4.57 -2.04
C VAL A 94 1.67 -5.63 -3.12
N TYR A 95 2.02 -5.20 -4.33
CA TYR A 95 2.40 -6.07 -5.42
C TYR A 95 3.93 -6.14 -5.47
N MET A 96 4.46 -7.35 -5.62
CA MET A 96 5.87 -7.66 -5.66
C MET A 96 6.18 -8.44 -6.93
N GLU A 97 7.17 -7.96 -7.68
CA GLU A 97 7.67 -8.65 -8.87
C GLU A 97 9.17 -8.85 -8.77
N ASN A 98 9.65 -10.06 -9.06
CA ASN A 98 11.08 -10.34 -8.98
C ASN A 98 11.82 -9.66 -10.15
N ARG A 99 12.89 -8.91 -9.82
CA ARG A 99 13.69 -8.12 -10.76
C ARG A 99 14.35 -8.94 -11.87
N ARG A 100 14.65 -10.22 -11.60
CA ARG A 100 15.35 -11.12 -12.52
C ARG A 100 14.39 -12.06 -13.26
N ASN A 101 13.20 -12.29 -12.70
CA ASN A 101 12.21 -13.18 -13.28
C ASN A 101 10.79 -12.65 -13.03
N SER A 102 10.25 -11.91 -13.99
CA SER A 102 8.91 -11.31 -13.89
C SER A 102 7.77 -12.32 -13.78
N SER A 103 8.02 -13.61 -14.01
CA SER A 103 7.04 -14.68 -13.76
C SER A 103 6.89 -14.99 -12.26
N LEU A 104 7.84 -14.58 -11.42
CA LEU A 104 7.74 -14.67 -9.96
C LEU A 104 7.10 -13.40 -9.43
N GLN A 105 5.84 -13.52 -9.03
CA GLN A 105 5.03 -12.44 -8.52
C GLN A 105 4.37 -12.85 -7.21
N ALA A 106 4.19 -11.90 -6.31
CA ALA A 106 3.48 -12.10 -5.06
C ALA A 106 2.67 -10.85 -4.71
N THR A 107 1.51 -11.06 -4.10
CA THR A 107 0.64 -9.96 -3.68
C THR A 107 0.23 -10.13 -2.23
N GLY A 108 0.44 -9.10 -1.44
CA GLY A 108 0.00 -9.01 -0.04
C GLY A 108 -1.14 -8.01 0.11
N TYR A 109 -2.06 -8.30 1.03
CA TYR A 109 -3.17 -7.42 1.34
C TYR A 109 -3.32 -7.27 2.85
N VAL A 110 -3.71 -6.07 3.28
CA VAL A 110 -4.20 -5.84 4.65
C VAL A 110 -5.49 -5.05 4.60
N LEU A 111 -6.38 -5.35 5.55
CA LEU A 111 -7.58 -4.57 5.80
C LEU A 111 -7.38 -3.80 7.10
N VAL A 112 -7.57 -2.50 7.05
CA VAL A 112 -7.42 -1.60 8.19
C VAL A 112 -8.75 -0.91 8.42
N ASN A 113 -9.38 -1.18 9.56
CA ASN A 113 -10.54 -0.43 10.01
C ASN A 113 -10.06 0.75 10.86
N VAL A 114 -10.49 1.97 10.52
CA VAL A 114 -10.16 3.17 11.26
C VAL A 114 -11.40 3.58 12.04
N GLU A 115 -11.32 3.47 13.37
CA GLU A 115 -12.42 3.81 14.27
C GLU A 115 -12.42 5.31 14.59
N GLU A 116 -13.59 5.86 14.88
CA GLU A 116 -13.74 7.22 15.40
C GLU A 116 -13.35 7.23 16.88
N ASN A 117 -12.48 8.16 17.26
CA ASN A 117 -12.10 8.40 18.66
C ASN A 117 -12.92 9.53 19.25
#